data_AF-U5CVS5-F1
#
_entry.id   AF-U5CVS5-F1
#
_cell.length_a   1.000
_cell.length_b   1.000
_cell.length_c   1.000
_cell.angle_alpha   90.00
_cell.angle_beta   90.00
_cell.angle_gamma   90.00
#
_symmetry.space_group_name_H-M   'P 1'
#
loop_
_entity.id
_entity.type
_entity.pdbx_description
1 polymer ?
#
loop_
_entity_poly.entity_id
_entity_poly.type
_entity_poly.pdbx_seq_one_letter_code
_entity_poly.pdbx_strand_id
1 'polypeptide(L)'
;MEKCSFAGEEVHFLGHIIKAGTIMMEEGTVKAIKEWEPPTKVSELRSFIGLVNYYRQFIMGYSARAAPLTDLLKKNKVWEWSERCQDAFEDLKTAVMEEPVLSLPDHSKMFEVHTDALDFAIGRVLIQEEHPIAYESRKLNNTKRRYTVQEKEMTVVVHCLQTWRRYFLGPHFVIKMDNVATSYFQYQKKSMPKQARWQSLITSSSTNPARHKCGGRRLKS
;
A
#
# COMPACT_ATOMS: atom_id res chain seq x y z
N MET A 1 -7.43 -15.42 -34.03
CA MET A 1 -8.20 -14.50 -33.17
C MET A 1 -9.28 -15.32 -32.52
N GLU A 2 -9.21 -15.49 -31.21
CA GLU A 2 -10.36 -15.72 -30.33
C GLU A 2 -9.84 -15.37 -28.93
N LYS A 3 -10.07 -14.11 -28.53
CA LYS A 3 -9.57 -13.57 -27.25
C LYS A 3 -10.74 -12.98 -26.45
N CYS A 4 -11.87 -13.66 -26.53
CA CYS A 4 -13.07 -13.31 -25.80
C CYS A 4 -13.51 -14.54 -25.01
N SER A 5 -13.41 -14.46 -23.69
CA SER A 5 -14.10 -15.36 -22.78
C SER A 5 -15.45 -14.74 -22.44
N PHE A 6 -16.52 -15.50 -22.56
CA PHE A 6 -17.88 -15.07 -22.24
C PHE A 6 -18.46 -15.99 -21.17
N ALA A 7 -19.20 -15.42 -20.21
CA ALA A 7 -19.92 -16.14 -19.15
C ALA A 7 -19.08 -17.13 -18.32
N GLY A 8 -17.76 -16.92 -18.20
CA GLY A 8 -16.88 -17.70 -17.33
C GLY A 8 -16.97 -17.26 -15.87
N GLU A 9 -16.75 -18.19 -14.93
CA GLU A 9 -16.61 -17.89 -13.49
C GLU A 9 -15.31 -17.12 -13.17
N GLU A 10 -14.39 -17.11 -14.12
CA GLU A 10 -13.06 -16.52 -14.02
C GLU A 10 -12.72 -15.72 -15.28
N VAL A 11 -12.11 -14.55 -15.10
CA VAL A 11 -11.71 -13.66 -16.20
C VAL A 11 -10.27 -13.21 -16.01
N HIS A 12 -9.44 -13.43 -17.04
CA HIS A 12 -8.09 -12.85 -17.12
C HIS A 12 -8.17 -11.45 -17.71
N PHE A 13 -7.73 -10.45 -16.96
CA PHE A 13 -7.78 -9.05 -17.37
C PHE A 13 -6.56 -8.27 -16.88
N LEU A 14 -5.82 -7.66 -17.81
CA LEU A 14 -4.63 -6.84 -17.52
C LEU A 14 -3.64 -7.53 -16.56
N GLY A 15 -3.32 -8.80 -16.76
CA GLY A 15 -2.36 -9.51 -15.90
C GLY A 15 -2.90 -9.85 -14.50
N HIS A 16 -4.23 -9.80 -14.32
CA HIS A 16 -4.93 -10.23 -13.12
C HIS A 16 -5.93 -11.33 -13.45
N ILE A 17 -6.27 -12.13 -12.44
CA ILE A 17 -7.35 -13.10 -12.48
C ILE A 17 -8.47 -12.56 -11.59
N ILE A 18 -9.67 -12.39 -12.15
CA ILE A 18 -10.87 -11.97 -11.42
C ILE A 18 -11.78 -13.18 -11.29
N LYS A 19 -12.12 -13.55 -10.06
CA LYS A 19 -12.93 -14.74 -9.76
C LYS A 19 -13.72 -14.53 -8.48
N ALA A 20 -15.01 -14.88 -8.47
CA ALA A 20 -15.83 -14.88 -7.25
C ALA A 20 -15.73 -13.61 -6.37
N GLY A 21 -15.65 -12.42 -6.98
CA GLY A 21 -15.55 -11.16 -6.24
C GLY A 21 -14.15 -10.82 -5.73
N THR A 22 -13.12 -11.57 -6.11
CA THR A 22 -11.72 -11.31 -5.78
C THR A 22 -10.88 -11.01 -7.01
N ILE A 23 -9.73 -10.41 -6.79
CA ILE A 23 -8.69 -10.16 -7.78
C ILE A 23 -7.38 -10.76 -7.29
N MET A 24 -6.71 -11.48 -8.18
CA MET A 24 -5.46 -12.19 -7.92
C MET A 24 -4.42 -11.85 -8.99
N MET A 25 -3.15 -12.15 -8.70
CA MET A 25 -2.08 -12.05 -9.68
C MET A 25 -2.18 -13.22 -10.67
N GLU A 26 -1.81 -12.98 -11.93
CA GLU A 26 -1.75 -14.06 -12.91
C GLU A 26 -0.64 -15.07 -12.57
N GLU A 27 -0.97 -16.36 -12.57
CA GLU A 27 -0.05 -17.45 -12.18
C GLU A 27 1.27 -17.43 -12.97
N GLY A 28 1.20 -17.13 -14.27
CA GLY A 28 2.39 -17.01 -15.11
C GLY A 28 3.35 -15.92 -14.64
N THR A 29 2.81 -14.82 -14.11
CA THR A 29 3.61 -13.72 -13.58
C THR A 29 4.18 -14.05 -12.20
N VAL A 30 3.39 -14.69 -11.33
CA VAL A 30 3.87 -15.20 -10.03
C VAL A 30 5.02 -16.18 -10.24
N LYS A 31 4.86 -17.13 -11.18
CA LYS A 31 5.90 -18.08 -11.56
C LYS A 31 7.16 -17.38 -12.09
N ALA A 32 7.00 -16.41 -12.98
CA ALA A 32 8.13 -15.65 -13.52
C ALA A 32 8.90 -14.90 -12.41
N ILE A 33 8.22 -14.34 -11.42
CA ILE A 33 8.85 -13.68 -10.26
C ILE A 33 9.56 -14.70 -9.36
N LYS A 34 8.94 -15.86 -9.13
CA LYS A 34 9.52 -16.95 -8.33
C LYS A 34 10.81 -17.51 -8.92
N GLU A 35 10.82 -17.73 -10.23
CA GLU A 35 11.97 -18.27 -10.97
C GLU A 35 13.01 -17.19 -11.31
N TRP A 36 12.73 -15.92 -11.01
CA TRP A 36 13.64 -14.81 -11.29
C TRP A 36 14.96 -14.98 -10.53
N GLU A 37 16.07 -14.93 -11.26
CA GLU A 37 17.43 -15.01 -10.72
C GLU A 37 17.92 -13.65 -10.18
N PRO A 38 18.75 -13.63 -9.13
CA PRO A 38 19.29 -12.38 -8.60
C PRO A 38 19.92 -11.50 -9.69
N PRO A 39 19.45 -10.25 -9.87
CA PRO A 39 19.98 -9.36 -10.88
C PRO A 39 21.49 -9.15 -10.75
N THR A 40 22.19 -9.19 -11.88
CA THR A 40 23.64 -8.95 -11.93
C THR A 40 23.99 -7.52 -12.36
N LYS A 41 23.01 -6.79 -12.90
CA LYS A 41 23.16 -5.40 -13.36
C LYS A 41 21.91 -4.56 -13.14
N VAL A 42 22.10 -3.24 -13.20
CA VAL A 42 21.05 -2.23 -12.96
C VAL A 42 19.82 -2.40 -13.86
N SER A 43 19.99 -2.79 -15.13
CA SER A 43 18.86 -2.96 -16.05
C SER A 43 17.98 -4.17 -15.71
N GLU A 44 18.57 -5.27 -15.26
CA GLU A 44 17.85 -6.44 -14.76
C GLU A 44 17.08 -6.09 -13.48
N LEU A 45 17.71 -5.36 -12.56
CA LEU A 45 17.06 -4.91 -11.33
C LEU A 45 15.88 -3.98 -11.62
N ARG A 46 16.01 -3.07 -12.59
CA ARG A 46 14.89 -2.21 -13.02
C ARG A 46 13.72 -3.02 -13.58
N SER A 47 14.01 -4.09 -14.32
CA SER A 47 12.99 -4.96 -14.90
C SER A 47 12.24 -5.70 -13.79
N PHE A 48 12.97 -6.29 -12.85
CA PHE A 48 12.39 -6.94 -11.68
C PHE A 48 11.54 -5.97 -10.84
N ILE A 49 12.10 -4.83 -10.42
CA ILE A 49 11.37 -3.83 -9.62
C ILE A 49 10.16 -3.29 -10.41
N GLY A 50 10.27 -3.10 -11.72
CA GLY A 50 9.16 -2.65 -12.56
C GLY A 50 7.98 -3.61 -12.51
N LEU A 51 8.25 -4.91 -12.65
CA LEU A 51 7.24 -5.96 -12.59
C LEU A 51 6.62 -6.08 -11.19
N VAL A 52 7.44 -6.18 -10.14
CA VAL A 52 6.94 -6.31 -8.77
C VAL A 52 6.18 -5.04 -8.35
N ASN A 53 6.60 -3.86 -8.79
CA ASN A 53 5.90 -2.60 -8.53
C ASN A 53 4.51 -2.54 -9.18
N TYR A 54 4.30 -3.23 -10.31
CA TYR A 54 2.97 -3.35 -10.92
C TYR A 54 1.97 -4.01 -9.95
N TYR A 55 2.44 -5.03 -9.22
CA TYR A 55 1.65 -5.76 -8.22
C TYR A 55 1.81 -5.24 -6.79
N ARG A 56 2.36 -4.03 -6.59
CA ARG A 56 2.60 -3.50 -5.23
C ARG A 56 1.35 -3.42 -4.35
N GLN A 57 0.16 -3.35 -4.95
CA GLN A 57 -1.11 -3.30 -4.21
C GLN A 57 -1.46 -4.63 -3.53
N PHE A 58 -0.82 -5.72 -3.95
CA PHE A 58 -0.90 -7.04 -3.33
C PHE A 58 0.13 -7.18 -2.20
N ILE A 59 1.24 -6.44 -2.26
CA ILE A 59 2.38 -6.66 -1.36
C ILE A 59 2.30 -5.75 -0.13
N MET A 60 1.98 -6.34 1.03
CA MET A 60 2.02 -5.61 2.30
C MET A 60 3.43 -5.08 2.59
N GLY A 61 3.54 -3.77 2.84
CA GLY A 61 4.82 -3.14 3.18
C GLY A 61 5.82 -3.04 2.02
N TYR A 62 5.39 -3.18 0.75
CA TYR A 62 6.24 -3.14 -0.45
C TYR A 62 7.39 -2.12 -0.41
N SER A 63 7.12 -0.86 -0.08
CA SER A 63 8.12 0.21 -0.04
C SER A 63 9.27 -0.04 0.94
N ALA A 64 9.01 -0.72 2.04
CA ALA A 64 10.01 -1.12 3.02
C ALA A 64 10.82 -2.31 2.51
N ARG A 65 10.14 -3.33 1.98
CA ARG A 65 10.75 -4.55 1.42
C ARG A 65 11.66 -4.24 0.23
N ALA A 66 11.15 -3.47 -0.73
CA ALA A 66 11.91 -3.01 -1.90
C ALA A 66 12.96 -1.93 -1.58
N ALA A 67 13.15 -1.56 -0.31
CA ALA A 67 13.98 -0.42 0.04
C ALA A 67 15.45 -0.59 -0.34
N PRO A 68 16.11 -1.71 -0.02
CA PRO A 68 17.51 -1.93 -0.39
C PRO A 68 17.72 -1.96 -1.91
N LEU A 69 16.79 -2.60 -2.63
CA LEU A 69 16.83 -2.72 -4.08
C LEU A 69 16.66 -1.39 -4.80
N THR A 70 15.67 -0.59 -4.41
CA THR A 70 15.47 0.75 -5.00
C THR A 70 16.59 1.72 -4.68
N ASP A 71 17.34 1.49 -3.60
CA ASP A 71 18.50 2.29 -3.23
C ASP A 71 19.69 2.05 -4.17
N LEU A 72 19.85 0.84 -4.73
CA LEU A 72 20.82 0.54 -5.80
C LEU A 72 20.51 1.25 -7.12
N LEU A 73 19.27 1.71 -7.33
CA LEU A 73 18.88 2.44 -8.54
C LEU A 73 19.14 3.96 -8.47
N LYS A 74 19.62 4.47 -7.34
CA LYS A 74 19.90 5.90 -7.16
C LYS A 74 21.07 6.35 -8.04
N LYS A 75 21.02 7.61 -8.50
CA LYS A 75 22.13 8.21 -9.27
C LYS A 75 23.43 8.17 -8.45
N ASN A 76 24.54 7.91 -9.13
CA ASN A 76 25.90 7.84 -8.56
C ASN A 76 26.10 6.77 -7.47
N LYS A 77 25.20 5.78 -7.37
CA LYS A 77 25.41 4.62 -6.51
C LYS A 77 26.21 3.56 -7.26
N VAL A 78 27.30 3.10 -6.67
CA VAL A 78 28.08 1.96 -7.17
C VAL A 78 27.20 0.71 -7.10
N TRP A 79 27.21 -0.09 -8.16
CA TRP A 79 26.53 -1.37 -8.18
C TRP A 79 27.25 -2.35 -7.25
N GLU A 80 26.60 -2.70 -6.15
CA GLU A 80 27.10 -3.63 -5.15
C GLU A 80 25.91 -4.44 -4.62
N TRP A 81 25.81 -5.69 -5.06
CA TRP A 81 24.77 -6.59 -4.58
C TRP A 81 25.15 -7.13 -3.20
N SER A 82 24.63 -6.47 -2.17
CA SER A 82 24.87 -6.83 -0.77
C SER A 82 23.92 -7.93 -0.29
N GLU A 83 24.25 -8.57 0.83
CA GLU A 83 23.37 -9.52 1.54
C GLU A 83 21.98 -8.92 1.79
N ARG A 84 21.92 -7.64 2.23
CA ARG A 84 20.65 -6.92 2.40
C ARG A 84 19.82 -6.78 1.12
N CYS A 85 20.48 -6.74 -0.05
CA CYS A 85 19.78 -6.72 -1.33
C CYS A 85 19.26 -8.12 -1.68
N GLN A 86 20.04 -9.16 -1.37
CA GLN A 86 19.59 -10.55 -1.52
C GLN A 86 18.38 -10.85 -0.63
N ASP A 87 18.43 -10.46 0.64
CA ASP A 87 17.31 -10.65 1.58
C ASP A 87 16.05 -9.93 1.09
N ALA A 88 16.18 -8.68 0.66
CA ALA A 88 15.06 -7.90 0.12
C ALA A 88 14.48 -8.48 -1.18
N PHE A 89 15.33 -9.10 -2.01
CA PHE A 89 14.93 -9.76 -3.24
C PHE A 89 14.10 -11.02 -2.93
N GLU A 90 14.59 -11.89 -2.05
CA GLU A 90 13.87 -13.10 -1.64
C GLU A 90 12.61 -12.78 -0.82
N ASP A 91 12.64 -11.74 0.01
CA ASP A 91 11.48 -11.27 0.75
C ASP A 91 10.35 -10.78 -0.17
N LEU A 92 10.68 -10.05 -1.24
CA LEU A 92 9.69 -9.65 -2.24
C LEU A 92 9.15 -10.84 -3.03
N LYS A 93 10.00 -11.81 -3.39
CA LYS A 93 9.55 -13.04 -4.05
C LYS A 93 8.59 -13.80 -3.14
N THR A 94 8.92 -13.94 -1.87
CA THR A 94 8.08 -14.59 -0.86
C THR A 94 6.74 -13.90 -0.70
N ALA A 95 6.73 -12.57 -0.56
CA ALA A 95 5.50 -11.81 -0.43
C ALA A 95 4.60 -11.88 -1.68
N VAL A 96 5.16 -12.11 -2.87
CA VAL A 96 4.39 -12.39 -4.09
C VAL A 96 3.83 -13.82 -4.09
N MET A 97 4.62 -14.80 -3.63
CA MET A 97 4.20 -16.21 -3.54
C MET A 97 3.17 -16.48 -2.44
N GLU A 98 3.10 -15.64 -1.41
CA GLU A 98 2.03 -15.70 -0.41
C GLU A 98 0.64 -15.37 -1.00
N GLU A 99 0.58 -14.89 -2.26
CA GLU A 99 -0.62 -14.67 -3.05
C GLU A 99 -1.79 -14.05 -2.26
N PRO A 100 -1.62 -12.82 -1.74
CA PRO A 100 -2.71 -12.18 -1.02
C PRO A 100 -3.87 -11.92 -1.98
N VAL A 101 -4.95 -12.66 -1.78
CA VAL A 101 -6.20 -12.50 -2.52
C VAL A 101 -6.85 -11.20 -2.06
N LEU A 102 -6.96 -10.24 -2.97
CA LEU A 102 -7.65 -8.98 -2.71
C LEU A 102 -9.12 -9.13 -3.06
N SER A 103 -10.01 -8.59 -2.23
CA SER A 103 -11.43 -8.49 -2.55
C SER A 103 -11.68 -7.31 -3.49
N LEU A 104 -12.62 -7.46 -4.42
CA LEU A 104 -13.08 -6.34 -5.23
C LEU A 104 -13.81 -5.32 -4.33
N PRO A 105 -13.61 -4.02 -4.57
CA PRO A 105 -14.29 -2.99 -3.80
C PRO A 105 -15.80 -3.03 -4.02
N ASP A 106 -16.56 -3.02 -2.93
CA ASP A 106 -18.00 -2.80 -2.96
C ASP A 106 -18.32 -1.38 -2.49
N HIS A 107 -18.73 -0.52 -3.43
CA HIS A 107 -19.03 0.88 -3.13
C HIS A 107 -20.31 1.09 -2.32
N SER A 108 -21.08 0.06 -2.04
CA SER A 108 -22.21 0.12 -1.10
C SER A 108 -21.78 -0.09 0.36
N LYS A 109 -20.57 -0.63 0.57
CA LYS A 109 -20.03 -0.98 1.89
C LYS A 109 -19.05 0.05 2.41
N MET A 110 -18.91 0.08 3.73
CA MET A 110 -17.98 0.98 4.41
C MET A 110 -16.53 0.53 4.20
N PHE A 111 -15.65 1.45 3.81
CA PHE A 111 -14.22 1.18 3.76
C PHE A 111 -13.58 1.39 5.12
N GLU A 112 -12.64 0.51 5.48
CA GLU A 112 -11.76 0.68 6.62
C GLU A 112 -10.32 0.87 6.15
N VAL A 113 -9.62 1.88 6.68
CA VAL A 113 -8.19 2.03 6.47
C VAL A 113 -7.48 1.66 7.76
N HIS A 114 -6.60 0.66 7.70
CA HIS A 114 -5.72 0.31 8.81
C HIS A 114 -4.31 0.75 8.46
N THR A 115 -3.60 1.30 9.43
CA THR A 115 -2.27 1.88 9.21
C THR A 115 -1.29 1.31 10.21
N ASP A 116 -0.19 0.76 9.70
CA ASP A 116 0.97 0.39 10.50
C ASP A 116 2.14 1.31 10.13
N ALA A 117 2.70 1.97 11.13
CA ALA A 117 3.78 2.93 10.94
C ALA A 117 5.07 2.34 11.52
N LEU A 118 6.00 1.99 10.63
CA LEU A 118 7.39 1.74 10.99
C LEU A 118 8.17 3.06 10.90
N ASP A 119 9.25 3.20 11.66
CA ASP A 119 10.01 4.46 11.78
C ASP A 119 10.47 5.07 10.44
N PHE A 120 10.68 4.22 9.43
CA PHE A 120 11.24 4.57 8.12
C PHE A 120 10.24 4.46 6.94
N ALA A 121 9.11 3.77 7.13
CA ALA A 121 8.12 3.52 6.08
C ALA A 121 6.71 3.41 6.67
N ILE A 122 5.73 3.90 5.92
CA ILE A 122 4.33 3.77 6.29
C ILE A 122 3.73 2.64 5.48
N GLY A 123 3.17 1.62 6.14
CA GLY A 123 2.31 0.60 5.55
C GLY A 123 0.84 0.88 5.87
N ARG A 124 -0.05 0.49 4.98
CA ARG A 124 -1.48 0.66 5.17
C ARG A 124 -2.24 -0.30 4.27
N VAL A 125 -3.41 -0.67 4.74
CA VAL A 125 -4.31 -1.57 4.02
C VAL A 125 -5.70 -0.96 4.03
N LEU A 126 -6.33 -0.96 2.85
CA LEU A 126 -7.73 -0.68 2.67
C LEU A 126 -8.47 -2.01 2.81
N ILE A 127 -9.46 -2.06 3.69
CA ILE A 127 -10.18 -3.28 4.09
C ILE A 127 -11.68 -3.03 3.93
N GLN A 128 -12.43 -4.07 3.54
CA GLN A 128 -13.88 -4.16 3.71
C GLN A 128 -14.23 -5.51 4.31
N GLU A 129 -15.08 -5.51 5.35
CA GLU A 129 -15.55 -6.75 6.00
C GLU A 129 -14.40 -7.73 6.34
N GLU A 130 -13.32 -7.20 6.92
CA GLU A 130 -12.10 -7.96 7.29
C GLU A 130 -11.24 -8.47 6.12
N HIS A 131 -11.63 -8.20 4.86
CA HIS A 131 -10.88 -8.59 3.68
C HIS A 131 -10.08 -7.42 3.09
N PRO A 132 -8.80 -7.62 2.71
CA PRO A 132 -7.99 -6.57 2.10
C PRO A 132 -8.48 -6.27 0.67
N ILE A 133 -8.64 -4.99 0.37
CA ILE A 133 -8.94 -4.46 -0.97
C ILE A 133 -7.66 -4.01 -1.68
N ALA A 134 -6.76 -3.36 -0.94
CA ALA A 134 -5.48 -2.92 -1.46
C ALA A 134 -4.49 -2.60 -0.34
N TYR A 135 -3.23 -2.97 -0.56
CA TYR A 135 -2.10 -2.48 0.24
C TYR A 135 -1.51 -1.22 -0.40
N GLU A 136 -1.06 -0.31 0.44
CA GLU A 136 -0.28 0.84 0.03
C GLU A 136 0.86 1.03 1.01
N SER A 137 2.04 1.40 0.50
CA SER A 137 3.18 1.64 1.35
C SER A 137 4.10 2.70 0.77
N ARG A 138 4.70 3.51 1.63
CA ARG A 138 5.55 4.61 1.20
C ARG A 138 6.72 4.85 2.14
N LYS A 139 7.93 4.96 1.57
CA LYS A 139 9.12 5.45 2.28
C LYS A 139 8.92 6.90 2.75
N LEU A 140 9.26 7.19 4.01
CA LEU A 140 9.33 8.56 4.51
C LEU A 140 10.59 9.25 3.97
N ASN A 141 10.44 10.46 3.42
CA ASN A 141 11.58 11.30 3.05
C ASN A 141 12.28 11.85 4.31
N ASN A 142 13.52 12.35 4.17
CA ASN A 142 14.32 12.83 5.30
C ASN A 142 13.60 13.87 6.17
N THR A 143 12.84 14.77 5.55
CA THR A 143 12.04 15.78 6.27
C THR A 143 10.95 15.12 7.12
N LYS A 144 10.17 14.19 6.55
CA LYS A 144 9.06 13.51 7.22
C LYS A 144 9.54 12.49 8.26
N ARG A 145 10.77 11.99 8.16
CA ARG A 145 11.37 11.13 9.21
C ARG A 145 11.54 11.87 10.53
N ARG A 146 11.79 13.18 10.49
CA ARG A 146 11.93 14.06 11.67
C ARG A 146 10.60 14.56 12.24
N TYR A 147 9.48 14.21 11.63
CA TYR A 147 8.16 14.57 12.14
C TYR A 147 7.88 13.87 13.46
N THR A 148 7.09 14.53 14.32
CA THR A 148 6.56 13.88 15.51
C THR A 148 5.67 12.69 15.10
N VAL A 149 5.44 11.75 16.02
CA VAL A 149 4.57 10.59 15.76
C VAL A 149 3.19 11.01 15.23
N GLN A 150 2.60 12.04 15.84
CA GLN A 150 1.32 12.64 15.41
C GLN A 150 1.39 13.23 13.99
N GLU A 151 2.46 13.92 13.64
CA GLU A 151 2.64 14.46 12.29
C GLU A 151 2.87 13.37 11.24
N LYS A 152 3.54 12.27 11.61
CA LYS A 152 3.69 11.08 10.76
C LYS A 152 2.33 10.44 10.51
N GLU A 153 1.53 10.21 11.54
CA GLU A 153 0.15 9.72 11.44
C GLU A 153 -0.71 10.59 10.53
N MET A 154 -0.70 11.91 10.71
CA MET A 154 -1.50 12.77 9.85
C MET A 154 -1.02 12.74 8.39
N THR A 155 0.29 12.64 8.18
CA THR A 155 0.85 12.43 6.83
C THR A 155 0.38 11.10 6.24
N VAL A 156 0.19 10.06 7.06
CA VAL A 156 -0.40 8.78 6.65
C VAL A 156 -1.83 9.01 6.18
N VAL A 157 -2.69 9.61 7.01
CA VAL A 157 -4.12 9.88 6.69
C VAL A 157 -4.25 10.61 5.36
N VAL A 158 -3.58 11.75 5.24
CA VAL A 158 -3.65 12.60 4.04
C VAL A 158 -3.21 11.83 2.81
N HIS A 159 -2.18 10.99 2.94
CA HIS A 159 -1.73 10.18 1.83
C HIS A 159 -2.73 9.06 1.48
N CYS A 160 -3.36 8.41 2.45
CA CYS A 160 -4.43 7.43 2.20
C CYS A 160 -5.56 8.07 1.38
N LEU A 161 -6.04 9.23 1.82
CA LEU A 161 -7.12 9.97 1.15
C LEU A 161 -6.75 10.36 -0.28
N GLN A 162 -5.49 10.73 -0.52
CA GLN A 162 -5.02 11.05 -1.87
C GLN A 162 -4.89 9.82 -2.76
N THR A 163 -4.29 8.75 -2.24
CA THR A 163 -4.03 7.52 -3.01
C THR A 163 -5.32 6.78 -3.34
N TRP A 164 -6.20 6.64 -2.36
CA TRP A 164 -7.46 5.91 -2.49
C TRP A 164 -8.67 6.82 -2.72
N ARG A 165 -8.43 8.06 -3.19
CA ARG A 165 -9.49 9.03 -3.48
C ARG A 165 -10.63 8.41 -4.29
N ARG A 166 -10.31 7.56 -5.27
CA ARG A 166 -11.30 6.90 -6.14
C ARG A 166 -12.23 5.94 -5.40
N TYR A 167 -11.74 5.27 -4.36
CA TYR A 167 -12.55 4.36 -3.52
C TYR A 167 -13.51 5.16 -2.63
N PHE A 168 -13.10 6.35 -2.19
CA PHE A 168 -13.88 7.21 -1.30
C PHE A 168 -14.89 8.11 -2.02
N LEU A 169 -15.03 8.01 -3.35
CA LEU A 169 -16.07 8.70 -4.12
C LEU A 169 -17.41 7.94 -3.97
N GLY A 170 -18.02 7.99 -2.79
CA GLY A 170 -19.34 7.39 -2.55
C GLY A 170 -19.61 7.05 -1.09
N PRO A 171 -19.29 5.84 -0.63
CA PRO A 171 -19.66 5.35 0.70
C PRO A 171 -18.86 6.00 1.82
N HIS A 172 -19.37 5.84 3.05
CA HIS A 172 -18.64 6.18 4.27
C HIS A 172 -17.34 5.39 4.37
N PHE A 173 -16.30 6.01 4.93
CA PHE A 173 -15.07 5.33 5.30
C PHE A 173 -14.68 5.63 6.75
N VAL A 174 -13.96 4.70 7.36
CA VAL A 174 -13.41 4.80 8.70
C VAL A 174 -11.91 4.60 8.61
N ILE A 175 -11.15 5.48 9.25
CA ILE A 175 -9.70 5.32 9.40
C ILE A 175 -9.44 4.83 10.82
N LYS A 176 -8.89 3.63 10.93
CA LYS A 176 -8.39 3.03 12.17
C LYS A 176 -6.88 3.19 12.21
N MET A 177 -6.39 3.83 13.26
CA MET A 177 -4.97 4.03 13.50
C MET A 177 -4.58 3.34 14.79
N ASP A 178 -3.42 2.70 14.82
CA ASP A 178 -2.96 1.92 15.97
C ASP A 178 -2.51 2.79 17.16
N ASN A 179 -2.43 4.12 16.98
CA ASN A 179 -2.05 5.03 18.03
C ASN A 179 -3.22 5.88 18.54
N VAL A 180 -3.32 5.98 19.86
CA VAL A 180 -4.34 6.74 20.59
C VAL A 180 -4.20 8.25 20.36
N ALA A 181 -3.02 8.72 19.93
CA ALA A 181 -2.65 10.13 19.81
C ALA A 181 -3.48 10.94 18.78
N THR A 182 -4.15 10.28 17.84
CA THR A 182 -4.92 10.96 16.78
C THR A 182 -6.27 11.52 17.27
N SER A 183 -6.77 11.05 18.42
CA SER A 183 -7.99 11.58 19.07
C SER A 183 -7.89 13.07 19.42
N TYR A 184 -6.67 13.60 19.59
CA TYR A 184 -6.42 15.00 19.96
C TYR A 184 -6.46 15.99 18.79
N PHE A 185 -6.47 15.52 17.52
CA PHE A 185 -6.35 16.42 16.38
C PHE A 185 -7.64 17.22 16.08
N GLN A 186 -8.82 16.64 16.33
CA GLN A 186 -10.10 17.35 16.16
C GLN A 186 -10.25 18.55 17.13
N TYR A 187 -9.43 18.61 18.19
CA TYR A 187 -9.54 19.59 19.27
C TYR A 187 -8.41 20.66 19.28
N GLN A 188 -7.46 20.63 18.34
CA GLN A 188 -6.37 21.64 18.31
C GLN A 188 -6.86 23.00 17.77
N LYS A 189 -6.91 24.01 18.66
CA LYS A 189 -7.32 25.40 18.38
C LYS A 189 -6.34 26.23 17.52
N LYS A 190 -5.09 25.81 17.35
CA LYS A 190 -4.06 26.52 16.57
C LYS A 190 -3.46 25.56 15.54
N SER A 191 -3.96 25.62 14.30
CA SER A 191 -3.41 24.83 13.19
C SER A 191 -2.23 25.58 12.56
N MET A 192 -1.06 24.94 12.49
CA MET A 192 -0.01 25.37 11.55
C MET A 192 -0.56 25.35 10.10
N PRO A 193 -0.07 26.18 9.16
CA PRO A 193 -0.60 26.23 7.78
C PRO A 193 -0.70 24.87 7.08
N LYS A 194 0.26 23.98 7.37
CA LYS A 194 0.29 22.58 6.93
C LYS A 194 -0.88 21.76 7.48
N GLN A 195 -1.21 21.92 8.76
CA GLN A 195 -2.34 21.25 9.41
C GLN A 195 -3.68 21.78 8.93
N ALA A 196 -3.80 23.09 8.66
CA ALA A 196 -5.01 23.68 8.07
C ALA A 196 -5.30 23.11 6.68
N ARG A 197 -4.27 22.94 5.84
CA ARG A 197 -4.40 22.28 4.53
C ARG A 197 -4.86 20.82 4.68
N TRP A 198 -4.35 20.11 5.68
CA TRP A 198 -4.75 18.74 5.96
C TRP A 198 -6.19 18.64 6.44
N GLN A 199 -6.61 19.53 7.34
CA GLN A 199 -7.99 19.65 7.78
C GLN A 199 -8.93 19.92 6.61
N SER A 200 -8.60 20.88 5.73
CA SER A 200 -9.38 21.15 4.52
C SER A 200 -9.52 19.92 3.62
N LEU A 201 -8.45 19.12 3.45
CA LEU A 201 -8.48 17.89 2.65
C LEU A 201 -9.34 16.81 3.31
N ILE A 202 -9.25 16.65 4.62
CA ILE A 202 -10.07 15.70 5.38
C ILE A 202 -11.54 16.13 5.31
N THR A 203 -11.84 17.41 5.57
CA THR A 203 -13.20 17.96 5.52
C THR A 203 -13.84 17.86 4.14
N SER A 204 -13.08 18.12 3.07
CA SER A 204 -13.57 17.98 1.69
C SER A 204 -13.71 16.53 1.22
N SER A 205 -12.96 15.61 1.82
CA SER A 205 -13.12 14.17 1.58
C SER A 205 -14.22 13.56 2.46
N SER A 206 -14.60 14.24 3.53
CA SER A 206 -15.68 13.85 4.43
C SER A 206 -16.97 14.55 4.04
N THR A 207 -17.73 14.00 3.10
CA THR A 207 -19.16 14.32 2.98
C THR A 207 -19.95 13.89 4.23
N ASN A 208 -19.33 13.11 5.12
CA ASN A 208 -19.78 12.85 6.49
C ASN A 208 -18.55 12.46 7.36
N PRO A 209 -18.48 12.84 8.64
CA PRO A 209 -17.23 12.87 9.40
C PRO A 209 -16.63 11.47 9.59
N ALA A 210 -15.34 11.34 9.31
CA ALA A 210 -14.55 10.15 9.63
C ALA A 210 -14.70 9.80 11.11
N ARG A 211 -15.30 8.65 11.43
CA ARG A 211 -15.37 8.17 12.81
C ARG A 211 -14.03 7.52 13.16
N HIS A 212 -13.23 8.19 13.97
CA HIS A 212 -12.02 7.61 14.53
C HIS A 212 -12.41 6.55 15.57
N LYS A 213 -11.96 5.31 15.40
CA LYS A 213 -12.04 4.28 16.45
C LYS A 213 -10.62 3.95 16.89
N CYS A 214 -10.29 4.26 18.15
CA CYS A 214 -9.09 3.74 18.81
C CYS A 214 -9.30 2.26 19.13
N GLY A 215 -8.34 1.42 18.77
CA GLY A 215 -8.33 -0.01 19.09
C GLY A 215 -8.43 -0.88 17.84
N GLY A 216 -7.28 -1.38 17.39
CA GLY A 216 -7.14 -2.44 16.39
C GLY A 216 -6.16 -3.49 16.90
N ARG A 217 -6.47 -4.77 16.69
CA ARG A 217 -5.49 -5.85 16.87
C ARG A 217 -4.42 -5.69 15.81
N ARG A 218 -3.13 -5.78 16.20
CA ARG A 218 -2.01 -5.90 15.24
C ARG A 218 -2.38 -6.94 14.19
N LEU A 219 -2.27 -6.57 12.91
CA LEU A 219 -2.22 -7.52 11.81
C LEU A 219 -1.05 -8.45 12.12
N LYS A 220 -1.33 -9.73 12.40
CA LYS A 220 -0.27 -10.70 12.69
C LYS A 220 0.53 -10.91 11.41
N SER A 221 1.85 -10.74 11.55
CA SER A 221 2.89 -11.13 10.60
C SER A 221 2.85 -12.62 10.31
#